data_AF-A0A0Q6V9Z8-F1
#
_entry.id   AF-A0A0Q6V9Z8-F1
#
_cell.length_a   1.000
_cell.length_b   1.000
_cell.length_c   1.000
_cell.angle_alpha   90.00
_cell.angle_beta   90.00
_cell.angle_gamma   90.00
#
_symmetry.space_group_name_H-M   'P 1'
#
loop_
_entity.id
_entity.type
_entity.pdbx_description
1 polymer ?
#
loop_
_entity_poly.entity_id
_entity_poly.type
_entity_poly.pdbx_seq_one_letter_code
_entity_poly.pdbx_strand_id
1 'polypeptide(L)'
;MAEDPRRPFDVFSGACPSREVLEHVTSRWGSLTLAALSPEPARFGELRRCVDGVSDKMLSQTLKALEADGLVERHVKSTLPPHVDYRLTPNGETVAAAVKELILALYAVMPEVMETKAQSA
;
A
#
# COMPACT_ATOMS: atom_id res chain seq x y z
N MET A 1 -20.83 -6.73 14.81
CA MET A 1 -20.22 -5.39 14.80
C MET A 1 -21.34 -4.39 14.69
N ALA A 2 -21.59 -3.59 15.73
CA ALA A 2 -22.65 -2.58 15.72
C ALA A 2 -22.14 -1.30 15.04
N GLU A 3 -22.98 -0.65 14.23
CA GLU A 3 -22.75 0.70 13.72
C GLU A 3 -22.50 1.65 14.91
N ASP A 4 -21.29 2.23 15.01
CA ASP A 4 -21.02 3.32 15.94
C ASP A 4 -21.44 4.62 15.24
N PRO A 5 -22.49 5.32 15.70
CA PRO A 5 -23.00 6.54 15.07
C PRO A 5 -21.99 7.72 15.07
N ARG A 6 -20.81 7.54 15.68
CA ARG A 6 -19.70 8.51 15.68
C ARG A 6 -18.65 8.23 14.62
N ARG A 7 -18.77 7.16 13.83
CA ARG A 7 -17.88 6.88 12.70
C ARG A 7 -18.52 7.38 11.40
N PRO A 8 -18.04 8.48 10.80
CA PRO A 8 -18.56 8.96 9.52
C PRO A 8 -18.27 8.01 8.35
N PHE A 9 -17.39 7.03 8.56
CA PHE A 9 -17.05 6.00 7.59
C PHE A 9 -17.16 4.61 8.23
N ASP A 10 -17.79 3.69 7.51
CA ASP A 10 -17.88 2.27 7.84
C ASP A 10 -17.50 1.41 6.62
N VAL A 11 -16.33 0.79 6.68
CA VAL A 11 -15.81 -0.02 5.57
C VAL A 11 -16.65 -1.29 5.29
N PHE A 12 -17.46 -1.73 6.27
CA PHE A 12 -18.36 -2.86 6.11
C PHE A 12 -19.65 -2.51 5.37
N SER A 13 -19.96 -1.22 5.22
CA SER A 13 -21.01 -0.74 4.33
C SER A 13 -20.55 -0.74 2.86
N GLY A 14 -21.37 -1.30 1.98
CA GLY A 14 -21.06 -1.44 0.55
C GLY A 14 -20.94 -0.14 -0.22
N ALA A 15 -21.61 0.91 0.24
CA ALA A 15 -21.58 2.23 -0.39
C ALA A 15 -20.58 3.19 0.27
N CYS A 16 -19.83 2.74 1.29
CA CYS A 16 -18.90 3.62 1.97
C CYS A 16 -17.63 3.84 1.11
N PRO A 17 -17.22 5.09 0.86
CA PRO A 17 -16.03 5.38 0.05
C PRO A 17 -14.73 4.82 0.66
N SER A 18 -14.70 4.55 1.98
CA SER A 18 -13.54 3.92 2.63
C SER A 18 -13.23 2.52 2.08
N ARG A 19 -14.20 1.85 1.44
CA ARG A 19 -14.02 0.53 0.84
C ARG A 19 -13.14 0.56 -0.40
N GLU A 20 -13.28 1.57 -1.25
CA GLU A 20 -12.45 1.74 -2.45
C GLU A 20 -10.98 1.98 -2.07
N VAL A 21 -10.74 2.88 -1.10
CA VAL A 21 -9.40 3.14 -0.58
C VAL A 21 -8.82 1.88 0.08
N LEU A 22 -9.63 1.13 0.86
CA LEU A 22 -9.19 -0.14 1.43
C LEU A 22 -8.78 -1.13 0.33
N GLU A 23 -9.56 -1.24 -0.75
CA GLU A 23 -9.24 -2.11 -1.89
C GLU A 23 -7.91 -1.73 -2.54
N HIS A 24 -7.67 -0.44 -2.79
CA HIS A 24 -6.40 0.02 -3.34
C HIS A 24 -5.22 -0.32 -2.43
N VAL A 25 -5.35 -0.03 -1.12
CA VAL A 25 -4.32 -0.28 -0.10
C VAL A 25 -4.05 -1.77 0.10
N THR A 26 -5.08 -2.61 0.09
CA THR A 26 -4.99 -4.06 0.34
C THR A 26 -4.86 -4.90 -0.92
N SER A 27 -4.85 -4.26 -2.10
CA SER A 27 -4.53 -4.92 -3.36
C SER A 27 -3.16 -5.61 -3.31
N ARG A 28 -2.98 -6.60 -4.19
CA ARG A 28 -1.74 -7.39 -4.31
C ARG A 28 -0.46 -6.54 -4.29
N TRP A 29 -0.50 -5.36 -4.92
CA TRP A 29 0.66 -4.47 -5.04
C TRP A 29 0.56 -3.23 -4.15
N GLY A 30 -0.63 -2.80 -3.76
CA GLY A 30 -0.85 -1.60 -2.96
C GLY A 30 -0.15 -1.66 -1.61
N SER A 31 -0.34 -2.76 -0.87
CA SER A 31 0.28 -2.94 0.45
C SER A 31 1.80 -2.97 0.35
N LEU A 32 2.33 -3.68 -0.65
CA LEU A 32 3.78 -3.77 -0.87
C LEU A 32 4.37 -2.42 -1.30
N THR A 33 3.67 -1.66 -2.15
CA THR A 33 4.12 -0.34 -2.62
C THR A 33 4.13 0.67 -1.48
N LEU A 34 3.08 0.71 -0.65
CA LEU A 34 3.03 1.56 0.55
C LEU A 34 4.09 1.19 1.58
N ALA A 35 4.32 -0.11 1.80
CA ALA A 35 5.35 -0.57 2.72
C ALA A 35 6.77 -0.25 2.21
N ALA A 36 7.00 -0.34 0.90
CA ALA A 36 8.27 -0.01 0.24
C ALA A 36 8.57 1.49 0.28
N LEU A 37 7.55 2.34 0.25
CA LEU A 37 7.71 3.78 0.45
C LEU A 37 8.16 4.05 1.90
N SER A 38 9.34 4.64 2.01
CA SER A 38 9.95 5.10 3.27
C SER A 38 9.60 6.57 3.50
N PRO A 39 9.99 7.18 4.65
CA PRO A 39 9.83 8.62 4.85
C PRO A 39 10.50 9.47 3.74
N GLU A 40 11.56 8.90 3.16
CA GLU A 40 12.29 9.49 2.03
C GLU A 40 11.61 9.20 0.67
N PRO A 41 11.65 10.14 -0.28
CA PRO A 41 11.15 9.91 -1.63
C PRO A 41 11.87 8.76 -2.34
N ALA A 42 11.13 8.00 -3.17
CA ALA A 42 11.67 6.89 -3.95
C ALA A 42 11.37 7.07 -5.45
N ARG A 43 12.32 6.68 -6.30
CA ARG A 43 12.12 6.64 -7.75
C ARG A 43 11.33 5.40 -8.16
N PHE A 44 10.69 5.48 -9.33
CA PHE A 44 9.95 4.34 -9.89
C PHE A 44 10.77 3.05 -9.96
N GLY A 45 12.01 3.13 -10.43
CA GLY A 45 12.90 1.96 -10.55
C GLY A 45 13.32 1.37 -9.20
N GLU A 46 13.34 2.17 -8.14
CA GLU A 46 13.64 1.69 -6.78
C GLU A 46 12.45 0.92 -6.22
N LEU A 47 11.24 1.48 -6.34
CA LEU A 47 10.00 0.80 -5.99
C LEU A 47 9.83 -0.50 -6.78
N ARG A 48 10.11 -0.48 -8.08
CA ARG A 48 9.99 -1.65 -8.96
C ARG A 48 10.91 -2.81 -8.57
N ARG A 49 12.09 -2.50 -8.03
CA ARG A 49 13.06 -3.48 -7.53
C ARG A 49 12.70 -3.98 -6.14
N CYS A 50 12.18 -3.11 -5.27
CA CYS A 50 11.75 -3.48 -3.94
C CYS A 50 10.51 -4.38 -3.96
N VAL A 51 9.52 -4.04 -4.79
CA VAL A 51 8.32 -4.84 -5.00
C VAL A 51 8.61 -5.87 -6.10
N ASP A 52 9.31 -6.94 -5.75
CA ASP A 52 9.67 -7.98 -6.74
C ASP A 52 8.42 -8.61 -7.40
N GLY A 53 8.54 -8.90 -8.69
CA GLY A 53 7.45 -9.49 -9.49
C GLY A 53 6.38 -8.54 -10.03
N VAL A 54 6.39 -7.23 -9.71
CA VAL A 54 5.25 -6.35 -10.03
C VAL A 54 4.97 -5.99 -11.50
N SER A 55 5.85 -5.95 -12.49
CA SER A 55 5.61 -5.27 -13.79
C SER A 55 5.37 -3.74 -13.71
N ASP A 56 5.87 -3.04 -14.71
CA ASP A 56 5.86 -1.57 -14.73
C ASP A 56 4.44 -1.02 -14.90
N LYS A 57 3.60 -1.71 -15.69
CA LYS A 57 2.20 -1.34 -15.88
C LYS A 57 1.43 -1.40 -14.56
N MET A 58 1.60 -2.47 -13.78
CA MET A 58 0.88 -2.61 -12.50
C MET A 58 1.39 -1.63 -11.47
N LEU A 59 2.71 -1.45 -11.34
CA LEU A 59 3.25 -0.46 -10.40
C LEU A 59 2.78 0.96 -10.74
N SER A 60 2.76 1.33 -12.02
CA SER A 60 2.24 2.62 -12.45
C SER A 60 0.75 2.78 -12.15
N GLN A 61 -0.06 1.74 -12.32
CA GLN A 61 -1.48 1.78 -11.98
C GLN A 61 -1.71 1.90 -10.47
N THR A 62 -0.97 1.14 -9.67
CA THR A 62 -1.02 1.21 -8.20
C THR A 62 -0.64 2.59 -7.70
N LEU A 63 0.49 3.15 -8.17
CA LEU A 63 0.90 4.51 -7.77
C LEU A 63 -0.12 5.57 -8.15
N LYS A 64 -0.76 5.43 -9.32
CA LYS A 64 -1.81 6.36 -9.76
C LYS A 64 -3.07 6.28 -8.89
N ALA A 65 -3.48 5.09 -8.45
CA ALA A 65 -4.61 4.90 -7.54
C ALA A 65 -4.29 5.51 -6.16
N LEU A 66 -3.11 5.21 -5.61
CA LEU A 66 -2.67 5.76 -4.33
C LEU A 66 -2.47 7.29 -4.37
N GLU A 67 -2.10 7.84 -5.53
CA GLU A 67 -2.06 9.28 -5.76
C GLU A 67 -3.46 9.90 -5.80
N ALA A 68 -4.41 9.25 -6.48
CA ALA A 68 -5.81 9.69 -6.52
C ALA A 68 -6.47 9.66 -5.12
N ASP A 69 -6.11 8.68 -4.29
CA ASP A 69 -6.55 8.56 -2.89
C ASP A 69 -5.85 9.59 -1.96
N GLY A 70 -4.86 10.32 -2.46
CA GLY A 70 -4.08 11.28 -1.67
C GLY A 70 -3.14 10.64 -0.65
N LEU A 71 -2.77 9.37 -0.84
CA LEU A 71 -1.81 8.65 0.01
C LEU A 71 -0.37 8.82 -0.50
N VAL A 72 -0.20 9.03 -1.81
CA VAL A 72 1.11 9.21 -2.44
C VAL A 72 1.12 10.52 -3.22
N GLU A 73 2.23 11.24 -3.17
CA GLU A 73 2.49 12.39 -4.02
C GLU A 73 3.56 12.07 -5.07
N ARG A 74 3.35 12.55 -6.30
CA ARG A 74 4.26 12.38 -7.43
C ARG A 74 4.96 13.71 -7.74
N HIS A 75 6.28 13.75 -7.60
CA HIS A 75 7.08 14.96 -7.78
C HIS A 75 8.00 14.82 -8.99
N VAL A 76 7.81 15.68 -10.00
CA VAL A 76 8.73 15.76 -11.14
C VAL A 76 9.94 16.60 -10.74
N LYS A 77 11.14 16.01 -10.76
CA LYS A 77 12.40 16.68 -10.47
C LYS A 77 13.05 17.15 -11.77
N SER A 78 13.26 18.46 -11.89
CA SER A 78 13.93 19.10 -13.03
C SER A 78 15.47 19.02 -12.94
N THR A 79 16.01 17.90 -12.46
CA THR A 79 17.46 17.63 -12.47
C THR A 79 17.94 17.20 -13.86
N LEU A 80 19.26 17.07 -14.08
CA LEU A 80 19.80 16.34 -15.22
C LEU A 80 20.34 14.96 -14.80
N PRO A 81 19.80 13.85 -15.34
CA PRO A 81 18.57 13.75 -16.14
C PRO A 81 17.29 14.00 -15.29
N PRO A 82 16.18 14.40 -15.92
CA PRO A 82 14.92 14.59 -15.22
C PRO A 82 14.39 13.24 -14.73
N HIS A 83 13.80 13.21 -13.54
CA HIS A 83 13.21 12.01 -12.97
C HIS A 83 11.98 12.34 -12.13
N VAL A 84 11.29 11.28 -11.70
CA VAL A 84 10.07 11.37 -10.91
C VAL A 84 10.32 10.65 -9.59
N ASP A 85 10.03 11.34 -8.50
CA ASP A 85 10.02 10.78 -7.17
C ASP A 85 8.58 10.60 -6.68
N TYR A 86 8.39 9.57 -5.88
CA TYR A 86 7.15 9.27 -5.19
C TYR A 86 7.40 9.35 -3.69
N ARG A 87 6.50 10.01 -2.96
CA ARG A 87 6.58 10.12 -1.50
C ARG A 87 5.22 9.87 -0.89
N LEU A 88 5.20 9.37 0.34
CA LEU A 88 3.97 9.33 1.14
C LEU A 88 3.54 10.75 1.50
N THR A 89 2.23 10.99 1.46
CA THR A 89 1.63 12.15 2.14
C THR A 89 1.51 11.85 3.64
N PRO A 90 1.17 12.83 4.50
CA PRO A 90 0.91 12.54 5.92
C PRO A 90 -0.19 11.47 6.16
N ASN A 91 -1.21 11.44 5.29
CA ASN A 91 -2.22 10.38 5.31
C ASN A 91 -1.62 9.04 4.86
N GLY A 92 -0.80 9.06 3.81
CA GLY A 92 -0.05 7.90 3.35
C GLY A 92 0.87 7.29 4.40
N GLU A 93 1.57 8.11 5.18
CA GLU A 93 2.42 7.66 6.28
C GLU A 93 1.62 6.91 7.35
N THR A 94 0.44 7.44 7.70
CA THR A 94 -0.48 6.81 8.67
C THR A 94 -0.93 5.42 8.18
N VAL A 95 -1.34 5.32 6.92
CA VAL A 95 -1.78 4.05 6.33
C VAL A 95 -0.61 3.08 6.14
N ALA A 96 0.54 3.55 5.67
CA ALA A 96 1.73 2.74 5.48
C ALA A 96 2.24 2.14 6.80
N ALA A 97 2.14 2.87 7.91
CA ALA A 97 2.45 2.33 9.24
C ALA A 97 1.55 1.14 9.60
N ALA A 98 0.23 1.26 9.42
CA ALA A 98 -0.70 0.16 9.66
C ALA A 98 -0.45 -1.05 8.75
N VAL A 99 -0.09 -0.82 7.48
CA VAL A 99 0.29 -1.89 6.54
C VAL A 99 1.58 -2.59 6.98
N LYS A 100 2.57 -1.83 7.48
CA LYS A 100 3.82 -2.41 8.00
C LYS A 100 3.57 -3.28 9.22
N GLU A 101 2.71 -2.85 10.15
CA GLU A 101 2.30 -3.67 11.29
C GLU A 101 1.58 -4.96 10.85
N LEU A 102 0.72 -4.89 9.83
CA LEU A 102 0.11 -6.09 9.25
C LEU A 102 1.17 -7.05 8.68
N ILE A 103 2.17 -6.55 7.96
CA ILE A 103 3.26 -7.36 7.41
C ILE A 103 4.06 -8.04 8.53
N LEU A 104 4.39 -7.30 9.60
CA LEU A 104 5.10 -7.84 10.76
C LEU A 104 4.28 -8.93 11.47
N ALA A 105 2.98 -8.70 11.65
CA ALA A 105 2.07 -9.68 12.22
C ALA A 105 2.00 -10.96 11.36
N LEU A 106 1.96 -10.81 10.03
CA LEU A 106 2.02 -11.94 9.11
C LEU A 106 3.33 -12.74 9.29
N TYR A 107 4.48 -12.07 9.32
CA TYR A 107 5.77 -12.74 9.54
C TYR A 107 5.82 -13.53 10.85
N ALA A 108 5.21 -13.03 11.91
CA ALA A 108 5.15 -13.72 13.19
C ALA A 108 4.36 -15.04 13.11
N VAL A 109 3.28 -15.09 12.32
CA VAL A 109 2.43 -16.30 12.19
C VAL A 109 2.82 -17.22 11.04
N MET A 110 3.73 -16.80 10.15
CA MET A 110 4.12 -17.58 8.97
C MET A 110 4.59 -19.01 9.29
N PRO A 111 5.36 -19.29 10.36
CA PRO A 111 5.76 -20.67 10.66
C PRO A 111 4.56 -21.62 10.81
N GLU A 112 3.58 -21.25 11.64
CA GLU A 112 2.37 -22.04 11.90
C GLU A 112 1.49 -22.17 10.65
N VAL A 113 1.40 -21.10 9.85
CA VAL A 113 0.68 -21.11 8.57
C VAL A 113 1.32 -22.11 7.59
N MET A 114 2.65 -22.18 7.53
CA MET A 114 3.35 -23.10 6.65
C MET A 114 3.20 -24.56 7.10
N GLU A 115 3.20 -24.82 8.41
CA GLU A 115 2.90 -26.15 8.97
C GLU A 115 1.49 -26.61 8.61
N THR A 116 0.49 -25.72 8.78
CA THR A 116 -0.91 -26.01 8.46
C THR A 116 -1.07 -26.34 6.96
N LYS A 117 -0.39 -25.60 6.09
CA LYS A 117 -0.40 -25.85 4.64
C LYS A 117 0.25 -27.19 4.29
N ALA A 118 1.33 -27.57 4.96
CA ALA A 118 2.02 -28.84 4.74
C ALA A 118 1.19 -30.06 5.18
N GLN A 119 0.37 -29.93 6.23
CA GLN A 119 -0.53 -31.00 6.69
C GLN A 119 -1.77 -31.18 5.80
N SER A 120 -2.12 -30.15 5.02
CA SER A 120 -3.29 -30.15 4.12
C SER A 120 -2.94 -30.55 2.67
N ALA A 121 -1.67 -30.86 2.40
CA ALA A 121 -1.15 -31.24 1.09
C ALA A 121 -0.80 -32.74 1.07
#